data_AF-A0A973A9A9-F1
#
_entry.id   AF-A0A973A9A9-F1
#
_cell.length_a   1.000
_cell.length_b   1.000
_cell.length_c   1.000
_cell.angle_alpha   90.00
_cell.angle_beta   90.00
_cell.angle_gamma   90.00
#
_symmetry.space_group_name_H-M   'P 1'
#
loop_
_entity.id
_entity.type
_entity.pdbx_description
1 polymer ?
#
loop_
_entity_poly.entity_id
_entity_poly.type
_entity_poly.pdbx_seq_one_letter_code
_entity_poly.pdbx_strand_id
1 'polypeptide(L)'
;MTKSIRELESTWAGADPFEPSFKEDPYPALNHLRENAAVNLTPVGTYRVTRFDDIKNVFKDANTSMTLANGESPNFHPLDERGSFRDFVLNLDDDAHLRLRKLLYKSFNNRVVRRFEVAAVDIVEKTMMRALQQGGMDVIEDLAHLVPSQIVCRIMGVPDEDRELFSRWTAARTNAFFAKFLPAEIIASLVQAGNDMADYFDVMVKARRKDLKDDLISELIRAEEGGDRMLDGEIVVQAIGIIVALVSILQMRARGHLEQYLEDRSVAESSFVAIVGAIVPIRVGGAESRAMARWARLFAPQLTTLERRLVGLARSEPVLIAGPIVLNAVLVIAVVSGRGSFTASAFMGAYVAVAQLTIAMGLLAQNLTTLVELGPVLERVVPITSTAVERPGPTRSPGPLQGRIQLTDIVFGYDPDQPPLLNGVNITIEPGEFVAIVGPSGSGKST
;
A
#
# COMPACT_ATOMS: atom_id res chain seq x y z
N MET A 1 -29.77 18.22 25.83
CA MET A 1 -29.22 19.40 25.14
C MET A 1 -29.27 19.13 23.66
N THR A 2 -30.34 19.63 23.04
CA THR A 2 -30.74 19.35 21.65
C THR A 2 -30.14 20.44 20.78
N LYS A 3 -29.13 20.13 19.95
CA LYS A 3 -28.68 21.06 18.91
C LYS A 3 -29.84 21.26 17.93
N SER A 4 -30.07 22.51 17.52
CA SER A 4 -31.24 22.87 16.73
C SER A 4 -31.15 22.25 15.33
N ILE A 5 -32.27 21.70 14.87
CA ILE A 5 -32.45 21.03 13.56
C ILE A 5 -32.09 21.95 12.36
N ARG A 6 -31.92 23.26 12.58
CA ARG A 6 -31.51 24.23 11.54
C ARG A 6 -30.03 24.21 11.14
N GLU A 7 -29.13 23.59 11.91
CA GLU A 7 -27.70 23.50 11.52
C GLU A 7 -27.41 22.30 10.58
N LEU A 8 -28.37 21.39 10.39
CA LEU A 8 -28.32 20.32 9.39
C LEU A 8 -28.68 20.80 7.96
N GLU A 9 -29.06 22.07 7.81
CA GLU A 9 -29.53 22.68 6.57
C GLU A 9 -28.42 23.26 5.66
N SER A 10 -27.18 22.76 5.73
CA SER A 10 -26.28 22.89 4.57
C SER A 10 -25.48 21.62 4.34
N THR A 11 -26.09 20.85 3.45
CA THR A 11 -25.50 19.99 2.45
C THR A 11 -25.22 18.53 2.85
N TRP A 12 -24.10 18.13 3.43
CA TRP A 12 -23.74 16.70 3.42
C TRP A 12 -23.85 15.92 4.74
N ALA A 13 -24.54 16.47 5.73
CA ALA A 13 -24.63 15.90 7.09
C ALA A 13 -23.25 15.57 7.70
N GLY A 14 -22.27 16.45 7.49
CA GLY A 14 -20.90 16.31 7.99
C GLY A 14 -20.03 15.29 7.25
N ALA A 15 -20.49 14.80 6.09
CA ALA A 15 -19.76 13.84 5.27
C ALA A 15 -19.82 14.26 3.79
N ASP A 16 -19.20 15.40 3.47
CA ASP A 16 -19.10 15.93 2.11
C ASP A 16 -17.96 15.22 1.34
N PRO A 17 -18.25 14.44 0.28
CA PRO A 17 -17.21 13.76 -0.49
C PRO A 17 -16.28 14.71 -1.27
N PHE A 18 -16.64 15.98 -1.38
CA PHE A 18 -15.83 16.99 -2.07
C PHE A 18 -14.85 17.71 -1.14
N GLU A 19 -15.04 17.62 0.19
CA GLU A 19 -14.12 18.19 1.18
C GLU A 19 -12.76 17.47 1.19
N PRO A 20 -11.63 18.20 1.28
CA PRO A 20 -10.30 17.58 1.34
C PRO A 20 -10.14 16.61 2.53
N SER A 21 -10.65 16.97 3.71
CA SER A 21 -10.62 16.15 4.92
C SER A 21 -11.28 14.79 4.71
N PHE A 22 -12.40 14.74 3.98
CA PHE A 22 -13.08 13.49 3.65
C PHE A 22 -12.30 12.63 2.65
N LYS A 23 -11.61 13.27 1.70
CA LYS A 23 -10.77 12.56 0.71
C LYS A 23 -9.52 11.95 1.35
N GLU A 24 -8.97 12.61 2.37
CA GLU A 24 -7.83 12.12 3.16
C GLU A 24 -8.25 11.00 4.12
N ASP A 25 -9.30 11.22 4.91
CA ASP A 25 -9.83 10.21 5.83
C ASP A 25 -11.38 10.28 5.92
N PRO A 26 -12.10 9.43 5.16
CA PRO A 26 -13.56 9.42 5.20
C PRO A 26 -14.12 8.69 6.43
N TYR A 27 -13.31 7.89 7.15
CA TYR A 27 -13.83 6.94 8.13
C TYR A 27 -14.46 7.60 9.37
N PRO A 28 -13.91 8.68 9.96
CA PRO A 28 -14.54 9.40 11.06
C PRO A 28 -15.91 9.97 10.68
N ALA A 29 -16.00 10.63 9.52
CA ALA A 29 -17.25 11.20 9.01
C ALA A 29 -18.29 10.09 8.73
N LEU A 30 -17.87 8.99 8.10
CA LEU A 30 -18.72 7.83 7.87
C LEU A 30 -19.16 7.16 9.18
N ASN A 31 -18.32 7.16 10.23
CA ASN A 31 -18.70 6.63 11.53
C ASN A 31 -19.78 7.47 12.20
N HIS A 32 -19.57 8.79 12.25
CA HIS A 32 -20.57 9.71 12.74
C HIS A 32 -21.90 9.55 12.01
N LEU A 33 -21.83 9.40 10.68
CA LEU A 33 -23.01 9.24 9.84
C LEU A 33 -23.76 7.93 10.10
N ARG A 34 -23.06 6.80 10.27
CA ARG A 34 -23.70 5.50 10.64
C ARG A 34 -24.48 5.56 11.95
N GLU A 35 -24.00 6.34 12.91
CA GLU A 35 -24.60 6.47 14.23
C GLU A 35 -25.81 7.43 14.20
N ASN A 36 -25.69 8.55 13.50
CA ASN A 36 -26.61 9.68 13.64
C ASN A 36 -27.57 9.88 12.46
N ALA A 37 -27.20 9.44 11.25
CA ALA A 37 -28.00 9.61 10.03
C ALA A 37 -27.70 8.48 9.01
N ALA A 38 -27.91 7.24 9.45
CA ALA A 38 -27.50 6.03 8.73
C ALA A 38 -28.05 5.93 7.30
N VAL A 39 -29.26 6.47 7.11
CA VAL A 39 -29.92 6.70 5.82
C VAL A 39 -30.25 8.18 5.74
N ASN A 40 -29.69 8.89 4.77
CA ASN A 40 -29.96 10.32 4.57
C ASN A 40 -30.04 10.70 3.09
N LEU A 41 -30.84 11.73 2.82
CA LEU A 41 -30.90 12.35 1.50
C LEU A 41 -29.74 13.34 1.38
N THR A 42 -28.98 13.23 0.29
CA THR A 42 -27.88 14.15 -0.02
C THR A 42 -28.39 15.40 -0.75
N PRO A 43 -27.58 16.48 -0.85
CA PRO A 43 -27.93 17.70 -1.58
C PRO A 43 -28.19 17.49 -3.05
N VAL A 44 -27.60 16.42 -3.59
CA VAL A 44 -27.71 16.04 -5.00
C VAL A 44 -28.92 15.15 -5.27
N GLY A 45 -29.81 14.98 -4.29
CA GLY A 45 -31.07 14.26 -4.43
C GLY A 45 -30.93 12.74 -4.45
N THR A 46 -29.82 12.19 -3.96
CA THR A 46 -29.62 10.74 -3.84
C THR A 46 -29.66 10.31 -2.38
N TYR A 47 -30.29 9.18 -2.10
CA TYR A 47 -30.20 8.58 -0.77
C TYR A 47 -28.84 7.91 -0.59
N ARG A 48 -28.24 8.12 0.58
CA ARG A 48 -27.01 7.47 1.01
C ARG A 48 -27.33 6.55 2.18
N VAL A 49 -26.77 5.34 2.13
CA VAL A 49 -26.96 4.27 3.13
C VAL A 49 -25.59 3.84 3.63
N THR A 50 -25.42 3.70 4.95
CA THR A 50 -24.08 3.51 5.56
C THR A 50 -23.95 2.31 6.49
N ARG A 51 -25.05 1.76 7.01
CA ARG A 51 -25.01 0.56 7.86
C ARG A 51 -24.95 -0.69 6.99
N PHE A 52 -24.16 -1.66 7.45
CA PHE A 52 -23.94 -2.90 6.71
C PHE A 52 -25.24 -3.65 6.43
N ASP A 53 -26.11 -3.81 7.43
CA ASP A 53 -27.36 -4.55 7.28
C ASP A 53 -28.31 -3.86 6.29
N ASP A 54 -28.40 -2.53 6.32
CA ASP A 54 -29.21 -1.76 5.39
C ASP A 54 -28.68 -1.90 3.94
N ILE A 55 -27.36 -1.79 3.75
CA ILE A 55 -26.71 -1.98 2.43
C ILE A 55 -26.97 -3.40 1.92
N LYS A 56 -26.80 -4.41 2.77
CA LYS A 56 -27.04 -5.81 2.42
C LYS A 56 -28.50 -6.04 2.01
N ASN A 57 -29.46 -5.48 2.74
CA ASN A 57 -30.87 -5.58 2.42
C ASN A 57 -31.18 -4.89 1.09
N VAL A 58 -30.56 -3.73 0.80
CA VAL A 58 -30.65 -3.05 -0.49
C VAL A 58 -30.20 -3.94 -1.64
N PHE A 59 -29.06 -4.64 -1.50
CA PHE A 59 -28.53 -5.52 -2.54
C PHE A 59 -29.28 -6.86 -2.71
N LYS A 60 -29.99 -7.32 -1.69
CA LYS A 60 -30.57 -8.69 -1.68
C LYS A 60 -32.09 -8.71 -1.80
N ASP A 61 -32.76 -7.85 -1.06
CA ASP A 61 -34.18 -8.00 -0.75
C ASP A 61 -35.01 -6.79 -1.24
N ALA A 62 -34.39 -5.62 -1.37
CA ALA A 62 -35.06 -4.43 -1.87
C ALA A 62 -35.31 -4.53 -3.38
N ASN A 63 -36.46 -4.02 -3.82
CA ASN A 63 -36.77 -3.87 -5.24
C ASN A 63 -36.01 -2.65 -5.80
N THR A 64 -34.75 -2.85 -6.17
CA THR A 64 -33.87 -1.84 -6.76
C THR A 64 -33.57 -2.15 -8.21
N SER A 65 -33.39 -1.10 -9.00
CA SER A 65 -33.12 -1.17 -10.44
C SER A 65 -32.07 -0.12 -10.81
N MET A 66 -31.23 -0.43 -11.80
CA MET A 66 -30.29 0.52 -12.41
C MET A 66 -31.01 1.51 -13.33
N THR A 67 -32.20 1.14 -13.82
CA THR A 67 -33.09 1.95 -14.64
C THR A 67 -34.32 2.42 -13.85
N LEU A 68 -34.72 3.67 -14.08
CA LEU A 68 -35.97 4.22 -13.57
C LEU A 68 -37.18 3.60 -14.31
N ALA A 69 -38.37 3.74 -13.73
CA ALA A 69 -39.61 3.20 -14.32
C ALA A 69 -39.95 3.75 -15.73
N ASN A 70 -39.39 4.91 -16.09
CA ASN A 70 -39.50 5.51 -17.42
C ASN A 70 -38.41 5.02 -18.41
N GLY A 71 -37.55 4.08 -17.99
CA GLY A 71 -36.43 3.55 -18.77
C GLY A 71 -35.16 4.41 -18.75
N GLU A 72 -35.14 5.52 -18.01
CA GLU A 72 -33.95 6.36 -17.89
C GLU A 72 -32.90 5.72 -16.97
N SER A 73 -31.63 5.85 -17.35
CA SER A 73 -30.49 5.48 -16.49
C SER A 73 -29.91 6.76 -15.86
N PRO A 74 -30.26 7.09 -14.60
CA PRO A 74 -30.09 8.43 -14.04
C PRO A 74 -28.63 8.83 -13.78
N ASN A 75 -27.69 7.88 -13.92
CA ASN A 75 -26.27 8.07 -13.68
C ASN A 75 -25.47 8.36 -14.96
N PHE A 76 -26.10 8.32 -16.14
CA PHE A 76 -25.40 8.48 -17.41
C PHE A 76 -25.81 9.75 -18.16
N HIS A 77 -24.83 10.36 -18.82
CA HIS A 77 -25.07 11.56 -19.62
C HIS A 77 -25.70 11.18 -20.97
N PRO A 78 -26.76 11.87 -21.44
CA PRO A 78 -27.43 11.52 -22.69
C PRO A 78 -26.53 11.54 -23.93
N LEU A 79 -25.46 12.35 -23.93
CA LEU A 79 -24.50 12.40 -25.04
C LEU A 79 -23.51 11.21 -25.05
N ASP A 80 -23.45 10.42 -23.97
CA ASP A 80 -22.60 9.22 -23.88
C ASP A 80 -23.38 8.00 -24.43
N GLU A 81 -23.51 7.94 -25.76
CA GLU A 81 -24.25 6.87 -26.44
C GLU A 81 -23.34 5.70 -26.86
N ARG A 82 -22.18 6.00 -27.46
CA ARG A 82 -21.31 4.98 -28.04
C ARG A 82 -20.23 4.54 -27.04
N GLY A 83 -20.13 3.23 -26.85
CA GLY A 83 -19.26 2.65 -25.80
C GLY A 83 -19.77 2.94 -24.39
N SER A 84 -21.02 3.43 -24.27
CA SER A 84 -21.66 3.83 -23.01
C SER A 84 -21.68 2.71 -22.00
N PHE A 85 -21.41 3.04 -20.73
CA PHE A 85 -21.60 2.08 -19.65
C PHE A 85 -23.06 1.78 -19.36
N ARG A 86 -24.01 2.54 -19.92
CA ARG A 86 -25.44 2.19 -19.82
C ARG A 86 -25.72 0.75 -20.24
N ASP A 87 -25.06 0.29 -21.30
CA ASP A 87 -25.26 -1.04 -21.87
C ASP A 87 -24.23 -2.07 -21.34
N PHE A 88 -23.40 -1.66 -20.35
CA PHE A 88 -22.47 -2.55 -19.66
C PHE A 88 -23.23 -3.40 -18.64
N VAL A 89 -22.84 -4.68 -18.47
CA VAL A 89 -23.59 -5.65 -17.64
C VAL A 89 -23.90 -5.17 -16.23
N LEU A 90 -23.04 -4.33 -15.61
CA LEU A 90 -23.24 -3.82 -14.27
C LEU A 90 -24.37 -2.78 -14.15
N ASN A 91 -24.87 -2.27 -15.28
CA ASN A 91 -25.89 -1.22 -15.36
C ASN A 91 -27.19 -1.69 -16.01
N LEU A 92 -27.33 -3.01 -16.24
CA LEU A 92 -28.53 -3.62 -16.78
C LEU A 92 -29.33 -4.30 -15.67
N ASP A 93 -30.63 -4.45 -15.92
CA ASP A 93 -31.57 -5.11 -15.03
C ASP A 93 -32.09 -6.43 -15.64
N ASP A 94 -32.72 -7.25 -14.79
CA ASP A 94 -33.51 -8.43 -15.16
C ASP A 94 -32.85 -9.40 -16.17
N ASP A 95 -33.57 -9.74 -17.24
CA ASP A 95 -33.20 -10.74 -18.24
C ASP A 95 -31.96 -10.33 -19.05
N ALA A 96 -31.81 -9.04 -19.35
CA ALA A 96 -30.66 -8.52 -20.09
C ALA A 96 -29.37 -8.70 -19.27
N HIS A 97 -29.41 -8.34 -17.98
CA HIS A 97 -28.32 -8.58 -17.05
C HIS A 97 -28.03 -10.09 -16.90
N LEU A 98 -29.06 -10.91 -16.68
CA LEU A 98 -28.87 -12.36 -16.48
C LEU A 98 -28.22 -13.01 -17.71
N ARG A 99 -28.65 -12.62 -18.91
CA ARG A 99 -28.13 -13.12 -20.19
C ARG A 99 -26.65 -12.77 -20.38
N LEU A 100 -26.29 -11.48 -20.31
CA LEU A 100 -24.91 -11.06 -20.48
C LEU A 100 -24.00 -11.57 -19.36
N ARG A 101 -24.49 -11.61 -18.12
CA ARG A 101 -23.74 -12.18 -16.98
C ARG A 101 -23.38 -13.65 -17.21
N LYS A 102 -24.30 -14.47 -17.73
CA LYS A 102 -24.01 -15.89 -18.04
C LYS A 102 -22.92 -16.02 -19.10
N LEU A 103 -23.02 -15.25 -20.18
CA LEU A 103 -22.02 -15.25 -21.26
C LEU A 103 -20.66 -14.77 -20.77
N LEU A 104 -20.62 -13.70 -19.97
CA LEU A 104 -19.38 -13.19 -19.37
C LEU A 104 -18.76 -14.21 -18.41
N TYR A 105 -19.55 -14.90 -17.60
CA TYR A 105 -19.03 -15.92 -16.70
C TYR A 105 -18.28 -17.03 -17.47
N LYS A 106 -18.73 -17.39 -18.67
CA LYS A 106 -18.03 -18.35 -19.55
C LYS A 106 -16.74 -17.79 -20.13
N SER A 107 -16.69 -16.50 -20.45
CA SER A 107 -15.49 -15.87 -20.97
C SER A 107 -14.41 -15.70 -19.90
N PHE A 108 -14.76 -15.62 -18.62
CA PHE A 108 -13.82 -15.59 -17.48
C PHE A 108 -13.51 -16.99 -16.92
N ASN A 109 -13.12 -17.91 -17.79
CA ASN A 109 -12.78 -19.29 -17.42
C ASN A 109 -11.35 -19.45 -16.88
N ASN A 110 -11.00 -20.65 -16.41
CA ASN A 110 -9.70 -20.98 -15.82
C ASN A 110 -8.50 -20.67 -16.74
N ARG A 111 -8.66 -20.75 -18.08
CA ARG A 111 -7.61 -20.39 -19.03
C ARG A 111 -7.30 -18.90 -18.93
N VAL A 112 -8.33 -18.05 -18.83
CA VAL A 112 -8.19 -16.60 -18.66
C VAL A 112 -7.50 -16.28 -17.35
N VAL A 113 -7.92 -16.90 -16.25
CA VAL A 113 -7.32 -16.71 -14.93
C VAL A 113 -5.83 -17.09 -14.92
N ARG A 114 -5.46 -18.21 -15.55
CA ARG A 114 -4.05 -18.61 -15.66
C ARG A 114 -3.24 -17.62 -16.51
N ARG A 115 -3.82 -17.04 -17.55
CA ARG A 115 -3.18 -15.96 -18.32
C ARG A 115 -2.99 -14.69 -17.49
N PHE A 116 -3.97 -14.33 -16.64
CA PHE A 116 -3.82 -13.25 -15.65
C PHE A 116 -2.60 -13.48 -14.77
N GLU A 117 -2.46 -14.67 -14.20
CA GLU A 117 -1.34 -15.03 -13.33
C GLU A 117 0.01 -14.91 -14.05
N VAL A 118 0.14 -15.51 -15.24
CA VAL A 118 1.38 -15.45 -16.03
C VAL A 118 1.73 -14.02 -16.41
N ALA A 119 0.76 -13.23 -16.88
CA ALA A 119 0.99 -11.83 -17.23
C ALA A 119 1.39 -11.00 -16.01
N ALA A 120 0.74 -11.21 -14.87
CA ALA A 120 1.04 -10.50 -13.63
C ALA A 120 2.46 -10.77 -13.14
N VAL A 121 2.88 -12.05 -13.12
CA VAL A 121 4.25 -12.42 -12.70
C VAL A 121 5.29 -11.79 -13.63
N ASP A 122 5.14 -11.95 -14.95
CA ASP A 122 6.09 -11.38 -15.92
C ASP A 122 6.21 -9.86 -15.80
N ILE A 123 5.08 -9.16 -15.68
CA ILE A 123 5.05 -7.70 -15.59
C ILE A 123 5.66 -7.23 -14.28
N VAL A 124 5.28 -7.83 -13.14
CA VAL A 124 5.83 -7.47 -11.83
C VAL A 124 7.34 -7.74 -11.78
N GLU A 125 7.81 -8.89 -12.26
CA GLU A 125 9.25 -9.20 -12.31
C GLU A 125 10.02 -8.16 -13.11
N LYS A 126 9.52 -7.77 -14.30
CA LYS A 126 10.15 -6.73 -15.13
C LYS A 126 10.19 -5.38 -14.43
N THR A 127 9.09 -4.98 -13.79
CA THR A 127 9.02 -3.73 -13.01
C THR A 127 10.02 -3.75 -11.85
N MET A 128 10.09 -4.85 -11.09
CA MET A 128 11.03 -4.97 -9.98
C MET A 128 12.49 -4.99 -10.44
N MET A 129 12.79 -5.67 -11.54
CA MET A 129 14.15 -5.68 -12.11
C MET A 129 14.60 -4.29 -12.56
N ARG A 130 13.71 -3.50 -13.18
CA ARG A 130 13.99 -2.12 -13.54
C ARG A 130 14.24 -1.25 -12.31
N ALA A 131 13.40 -1.40 -11.27
CA ALA A 131 13.56 -0.69 -10.01
C ALA A 131 14.92 -0.98 -9.35
N LEU A 132 15.35 -2.26 -9.33
CA LEU A 132 16.64 -2.67 -8.80
C LEU A 132 17.81 -2.04 -9.56
N GLN A 133 17.74 -1.97 -10.89
CA GLN A 133 18.76 -1.34 -11.72
C GLN A 133 18.85 0.18 -11.49
N GLN A 134 17.73 0.82 -11.18
CA GLN A 134 17.63 2.27 -10.94
C GLN A 134 17.90 2.64 -9.47
N GLY A 135 18.07 1.66 -8.58
CA GLY A 135 18.26 1.87 -7.15
C GLY A 135 17.00 2.24 -6.37
N GLY A 136 15.83 2.16 -7.02
CA GLY A 136 14.54 2.52 -6.45
C GLY A 136 13.44 2.64 -7.52
N MET A 137 12.22 2.92 -7.07
CA MET A 137 11.07 3.25 -7.92
C MET A 137 10.08 4.11 -7.15
N ASP A 138 9.26 4.87 -7.86
CA ASP A 138 8.04 5.43 -7.29
C ASP A 138 6.97 4.34 -7.30
N VAL A 139 6.56 3.86 -6.11
CA VAL A 139 5.63 2.73 -6.02
C VAL A 139 4.24 3.08 -6.56
N ILE A 140 3.84 4.34 -6.55
CA ILE A 140 2.55 4.75 -7.10
C ILE A 140 2.63 4.74 -8.63
N GLU A 141 3.60 5.45 -9.20
CA GLU A 141 3.74 5.60 -10.66
C GLU A 141 4.21 4.31 -11.33
N ASP A 142 5.30 3.72 -10.84
CA ASP A 142 5.98 2.60 -11.50
C ASP A 142 5.34 1.24 -11.19
N LEU A 143 4.54 1.13 -10.12
CA LEU A 143 3.88 -0.13 -9.74
C LEU A 143 2.36 0.01 -9.72
N ALA A 144 1.80 0.83 -8.83
CA ALA A 144 0.36 0.86 -8.58
C ALA A 144 -0.45 1.31 -9.79
N HIS A 145 0.09 2.19 -10.64
CA HIS A 145 -0.52 2.60 -11.90
C HIS A 145 -0.14 1.71 -13.07
N LEU A 146 1.17 1.48 -13.23
CA LEU A 146 1.72 0.83 -14.40
C LEU A 146 1.31 -0.64 -14.52
N VAL A 147 1.50 -1.42 -13.45
CA VAL A 147 1.34 -2.88 -13.49
C VAL A 147 -0.11 -3.29 -13.77
N PRO A 148 -1.13 -2.78 -13.04
CA PRO A 148 -2.53 -3.06 -13.36
C PRO A 148 -2.92 -2.77 -14.81
N SER A 149 -2.50 -1.62 -15.33
CA SER A 149 -2.80 -1.21 -16.70
C SER A 149 -2.18 -2.17 -17.72
N GLN A 150 -0.92 -2.57 -17.53
CA GLN A 150 -0.24 -3.52 -18.42
C GLN A 150 -0.88 -4.90 -18.40
N ILE A 151 -1.22 -5.42 -17.21
CA ILE A 151 -1.85 -6.74 -17.07
C ILE A 151 -3.16 -6.77 -17.84
N VAL A 152 -4.02 -5.78 -17.63
CA VAL A 152 -5.34 -5.75 -18.27
C VAL A 152 -5.23 -5.55 -19.77
N CYS A 153 -4.38 -4.62 -20.27
CA CYS A 153 -4.16 -4.44 -21.70
C CYS A 153 -3.74 -5.75 -22.38
N ARG A 154 -2.74 -6.44 -21.80
CA ARG A 154 -2.22 -7.70 -22.35
C ARG A 154 -3.28 -8.79 -22.42
N ILE A 155 -4.16 -8.86 -21.44
CA ILE A 155 -5.20 -9.90 -21.39
C ILE A 155 -6.35 -9.59 -22.31
N MET A 156 -6.68 -8.31 -22.47
CA MET A 156 -7.60 -7.84 -23.51
C MET A 156 -7.04 -8.08 -24.92
N GLY A 157 -5.73 -8.28 -25.05
CA GLY A 157 -5.02 -8.45 -26.33
C GLY A 157 -4.65 -7.12 -26.98
N VAL A 158 -4.72 -6.02 -26.21
CA VAL A 158 -4.29 -4.69 -26.63
C VAL A 158 -2.75 -4.71 -26.72
N PRO A 159 -2.15 -4.23 -27.82
CA PRO A 159 -0.70 -4.10 -27.96
C PRO A 159 -0.08 -3.26 -26.83
N ASP A 160 1.10 -3.65 -26.36
CA ASP A 160 1.79 -2.96 -25.26
C ASP A 160 2.10 -1.47 -25.60
N GLU A 161 2.24 -1.14 -26.90
CA GLU A 161 2.45 0.22 -27.42
C GLU A 161 1.24 1.14 -27.24
N ASP A 162 0.02 0.60 -27.24
CA ASP A 162 -1.23 1.36 -27.07
C ASP A 162 -1.60 1.55 -25.59
N ARG A 163 -0.80 1.01 -24.66
CA ARG A 163 -1.10 1.06 -23.21
C ARG A 163 -1.35 2.48 -22.70
N GLU A 164 -0.53 3.45 -23.10
CA GLU A 164 -0.68 4.84 -22.63
C GLU A 164 -1.97 5.49 -23.13
N LEU A 165 -2.37 5.14 -24.35
CA LEU A 165 -3.65 5.54 -24.91
C LEU A 165 -4.81 5.00 -24.05
N PHE A 166 -4.76 3.71 -23.71
CA PHE A 166 -5.77 3.07 -22.84
C PHE A 166 -5.75 3.58 -21.40
N SER A 167 -4.59 3.96 -20.86
CA SER A 167 -4.49 4.60 -19.54
C SER A 167 -5.24 5.93 -19.53
N ARG A 168 -5.02 6.77 -20.55
CA ARG A 168 -5.71 8.06 -20.69
C ARG A 168 -7.21 7.89 -20.90
N TRP A 169 -7.62 6.98 -21.79
CA TRP A 169 -9.04 6.71 -22.02
C TRP A 169 -9.74 6.14 -20.78
N THR A 170 -9.08 5.23 -20.05
CA THR A 170 -9.64 4.65 -18.82
C THR A 170 -9.81 5.69 -17.71
N ALA A 171 -8.82 6.58 -17.54
CA ALA A 171 -8.91 7.69 -16.61
C ALA A 171 -10.08 8.63 -16.96
N ALA A 172 -10.24 8.98 -18.24
CA ALA A 172 -11.37 9.79 -18.69
C ALA A 172 -12.71 9.08 -18.51
N ARG A 173 -12.81 7.77 -18.85
CA ARG A 173 -14.06 6.99 -18.73
C ARG A 173 -14.48 6.72 -17.31
N THR A 174 -13.56 6.69 -16.34
CA THR A 174 -13.92 6.54 -14.92
C THR A 174 -14.84 7.69 -14.44
N ASN A 175 -14.75 8.87 -15.07
CA ASN A 175 -15.64 9.99 -14.79
C ASN A 175 -17.11 9.74 -15.21
N ALA A 176 -17.39 8.77 -16.08
CA ALA A 176 -18.74 8.48 -16.55
C ALA A 176 -19.68 8.09 -15.39
N PHE A 177 -19.17 7.44 -14.34
CA PHE A 177 -19.95 7.10 -13.13
C PHE A 177 -20.41 8.31 -12.32
N PHE A 178 -19.79 9.47 -12.55
CA PHE A 178 -20.08 10.72 -11.85
C PHE A 178 -20.55 11.82 -12.80
N ALA A 179 -20.87 11.49 -14.06
CA ALA A 179 -21.10 12.47 -15.13
C ALA A 179 -22.12 13.56 -14.76
N LYS A 180 -23.14 13.21 -13.98
CA LYS A 180 -24.17 14.16 -13.49
C LYS A 180 -23.62 15.31 -12.65
N PHE A 181 -22.44 15.16 -12.05
CA PHE A 181 -21.84 16.11 -11.12
C PHE A 181 -20.60 16.81 -11.69
N LEU A 182 -20.27 16.59 -12.96
CA LEU A 182 -19.03 17.04 -13.56
C LEU A 182 -19.23 18.21 -14.53
N PRO A 183 -18.23 19.11 -14.67
CA PRO A 183 -18.23 20.16 -15.68
C PRO A 183 -18.37 19.63 -17.11
N ALA A 184 -18.92 20.45 -18.01
CA ALA A 184 -19.18 20.09 -19.41
C ALA A 184 -17.90 19.67 -20.16
N GLU A 185 -16.75 20.23 -19.81
CA GLU A 185 -15.45 19.90 -20.41
C GLU A 185 -15.02 18.46 -20.07
N ILE A 186 -15.28 18.02 -18.83
CA ILE A 186 -14.98 16.65 -18.41
C ILE A 186 -15.95 15.67 -19.07
N ILE A 187 -17.23 16.07 -19.22
CA ILE A 187 -18.23 15.30 -19.96
C ILE A 187 -17.85 15.15 -21.44
N ALA A 188 -17.35 16.21 -22.09
CA ALA A 188 -16.87 16.11 -23.47
C ALA A 188 -15.69 15.13 -23.58
N SER A 189 -14.76 15.18 -22.64
CA SER A 189 -13.60 14.28 -22.61
C SER A 189 -13.99 12.81 -22.40
N LEU A 190 -14.92 12.51 -21.48
CA LEU A 190 -15.37 11.13 -21.24
C LEU A 190 -16.19 10.56 -22.40
N VAL A 191 -16.97 11.40 -23.10
CA VAL A 191 -17.71 10.99 -24.30
C VAL A 191 -16.74 10.69 -25.44
N GLN A 192 -15.74 11.55 -25.66
CA GLN A 192 -14.73 11.33 -26.69
C GLN A 192 -13.93 10.04 -26.43
N ALA A 193 -13.50 9.81 -25.19
CA ALA A 193 -12.83 8.56 -24.83
C ALA A 193 -13.71 7.32 -25.08
N GLY A 194 -15.04 7.44 -24.88
CA GLY A 194 -15.98 6.35 -25.15
C GLY A 194 -16.06 6.02 -26.64
N ASN A 195 -16.15 7.05 -27.47
CA ASN A 195 -16.13 6.94 -28.93
C ASN A 195 -14.83 6.30 -29.42
N ASP A 196 -13.68 6.81 -28.98
CA ASP A 196 -12.36 6.34 -29.41
C ASP A 196 -12.13 4.87 -29.01
N MET A 197 -12.50 4.50 -27.77
CA MET A 197 -12.40 3.11 -27.32
C MET A 197 -13.35 2.19 -28.10
N ALA A 198 -14.55 2.67 -28.44
CA ALA A 198 -15.49 1.90 -29.25
C ALA A 198 -14.96 1.68 -30.67
N ASP A 199 -14.40 2.70 -31.32
CA ASP A 199 -13.74 2.58 -32.62
C ASP A 199 -12.59 1.56 -32.59
N TYR A 200 -11.75 1.63 -31.55
CA TYR A 200 -10.65 0.70 -31.36
C TYR A 200 -11.13 -0.75 -31.22
N PHE A 201 -12.05 -0.99 -30.29
CA PHE A 201 -12.56 -2.34 -30.05
C PHE A 201 -13.41 -2.86 -31.21
N ASP A 202 -14.10 -2.02 -31.97
CA ASP A 202 -14.80 -2.43 -33.20
C ASP A 202 -13.84 -3.04 -34.21
N VAL A 203 -12.70 -2.38 -34.45
CA VAL A 203 -11.65 -2.89 -35.35
C VAL A 203 -11.09 -4.21 -34.81
N MET A 204 -10.82 -4.25 -33.50
CA MET A 204 -10.25 -5.42 -32.85
C MET A 204 -11.20 -6.63 -32.89
N VAL A 205 -12.48 -6.45 -32.58
CA VAL A 205 -13.51 -7.51 -32.62
C VAL A 205 -13.66 -8.04 -34.04
N LYS A 206 -13.75 -7.16 -35.05
CA LYS A 206 -13.82 -7.58 -36.46
C LYS A 206 -12.59 -8.37 -36.90
N ALA A 207 -11.41 -8.00 -36.44
CA ALA A 207 -10.18 -8.75 -36.71
C ALA A 207 -10.21 -10.13 -36.01
N ARG A 208 -10.61 -10.19 -34.73
CA ARG A 208 -10.70 -11.45 -33.97
C ARG A 208 -11.78 -12.40 -34.44
N ARG A 209 -12.89 -11.89 -34.99
CA ARG A 209 -13.92 -12.73 -35.65
C ARG A 209 -13.36 -13.49 -36.85
N LYS A 210 -12.36 -12.92 -37.56
CA LYS A 210 -11.68 -13.58 -38.69
C LYS A 210 -10.57 -14.52 -38.23
N ASP A 211 -9.84 -14.13 -37.19
CA ASP A 211 -8.68 -14.84 -36.68
C ASP A 211 -8.62 -14.73 -35.15
N LEU A 212 -9.24 -15.70 -34.49
CA LEU A 212 -9.32 -15.76 -33.03
C LEU A 212 -7.92 -15.95 -32.43
N LYS A 213 -7.64 -15.17 -31.38
CA LYS A 213 -6.38 -15.23 -30.65
C LYS A 213 -6.57 -15.83 -29.26
N ASP A 214 -5.51 -15.77 -28.47
CA ASP A 214 -5.47 -16.20 -27.07
C ASP A 214 -5.60 -14.97 -26.14
N ASP A 215 -6.68 -14.20 -26.29
CA ASP A 215 -7.01 -13.02 -25.49
C ASP A 215 -8.47 -13.06 -24.98
N LEU A 216 -8.85 -12.12 -24.11
CA LEU A 216 -10.20 -12.03 -23.54
C LEU A 216 -11.25 -11.64 -24.59
N ILE A 217 -10.92 -10.81 -25.58
CA ILE A 217 -11.82 -10.49 -26.70
C ILE A 217 -12.21 -11.76 -27.47
N SER A 218 -11.25 -12.63 -27.73
CA SER A 218 -11.51 -13.92 -28.39
C SER A 218 -12.34 -14.86 -27.50
N GLU A 219 -12.17 -14.82 -26.18
CA GLU A 219 -13.03 -15.58 -25.25
C GLU A 219 -14.47 -15.03 -25.19
N LEU A 220 -14.65 -13.71 -25.24
CA LEU A 220 -15.97 -13.08 -25.35
C LEU A 220 -16.68 -13.50 -26.64
N ILE A 221 -15.94 -13.58 -27.76
CA ILE A 221 -16.45 -14.05 -29.05
C ILE A 221 -16.85 -15.55 -29.00
N ARG A 222 -16.09 -16.37 -28.27
CA ARG A 222 -16.35 -17.82 -28.12
C ARG A 222 -17.49 -18.14 -27.17
N ALA A 223 -17.80 -17.24 -26.24
CA ALA A 223 -18.81 -17.49 -25.22
C ALA A 223 -20.18 -17.75 -25.84
N GLU A 224 -20.77 -18.90 -25.50
CA GLU A 224 -22.10 -19.32 -25.90
C GLU A 224 -22.80 -19.99 -24.73
N GLU A 225 -24.09 -19.68 -24.55
CA GLU A 225 -24.94 -20.31 -23.54
C GLU A 225 -26.33 -20.54 -24.13
N GLY A 226 -26.78 -21.79 -24.22
CA GLY A 226 -28.11 -22.13 -24.75
C GLY A 226 -28.35 -21.70 -26.20
N GLY A 227 -27.29 -21.57 -27.01
CA GLY A 227 -27.35 -21.06 -28.39
C GLY A 227 -27.25 -19.53 -28.51
N ASP A 228 -27.28 -18.80 -27.39
CA ASP A 228 -27.08 -17.34 -27.39
C ASP A 228 -25.59 -16.97 -27.35
N ARG A 229 -25.25 -15.85 -28.02
CA ARG A 229 -23.89 -15.32 -28.13
C ARG A 229 -23.93 -13.80 -28.10
N MET A 230 -22.85 -13.18 -27.60
CA MET A 230 -22.75 -11.72 -27.63
C MET A 230 -22.63 -11.19 -29.07
N LEU A 231 -23.42 -10.15 -29.36
CA LEU A 231 -23.29 -9.36 -30.58
C LEU A 231 -22.00 -8.52 -30.52
N ASP A 232 -21.49 -8.10 -31.68
CA ASP A 232 -20.23 -7.34 -31.74
C ASP A 232 -20.30 -6.04 -30.94
N GLY A 233 -21.42 -5.31 -31.00
CA GLY A 233 -21.63 -4.11 -30.19
C GLY A 233 -21.66 -4.40 -28.68
N GLU A 234 -22.21 -5.55 -28.28
CA GLU A 234 -22.21 -5.97 -26.87
C GLU A 234 -20.78 -6.29 -26.40
N ILE A 235 -20.00 -6.99 -27.23
CA ILE A 235 -18.59 -7.30 -26.93
C ILE A 235 -17.79 -6.00 -26.77
N VAL A 236 -17.99 -5.01 -27.64
CA VAL A 236 -17.32 -3.71 -27.55
C VAL A 236 -17.64 -3.03 -26.22
N VAL A 237 -18.92 -2.90 -25.85
CA VAL A 237 -19.31 -2.26 -24.59
C VAL A 237 -18.80 -3.04 -23.38
N GLN A 238 -18.90 -4.37 -23.39
CA GLN A 238 -18.36 -5.20 -22.30
C GLN A 238 -16.83 -5.06 -22.20
N ALA A 239 -16.12 -5.01 -23.32
CA ALA A 239 -14.67 -4.82 -23.35
C ALA A 239 -14.25 -3.50 -22.70
N ILE A 240 -14.92 -2.40 -23.04
CA ILE A 240 -14.70 -1.07 -22.45
C ILE A 240 -14.98 -1.10 -20.94
N GLY A 241 -16.13 -1.67 -20.53
CA GLY A 241 -16.48 -1.77 -19.12
C GLY A 241 -15.49 -2.63 -18.31
N ILE A 242 -15.07 -3.77 -18.85
CA ILE A 242 -14.11 -4.67 -18.21
C ILE A 242 -12.74 -4.02 -18.06
N ILE A 243 -12.19 -3.40 -19.11
CA ILE A 243 -10.86 -2.77 -19.01
C ILE A 243 -10.86 -1.65 -17.98
N VAL A 244 -11.89 -0.79 -17.98
CA VAL A 244 -12.01 0.32 -17.03
C VAL A 244 -12.18 -0.20 -15.60
N ALA A 245 -13.08 -1.17 -15.40
CA ALA A 245 -13.34 -1.74 -14.08
C ALA A 245 -12.10 -2.46 -13.51
N LEU A 246 -11.46 -3.33 -14.30
CA LEU A 246 -10.30 -4.10 -13.82
C LEU A 246 -9.09 -3.22 -13.54
N VAL A 247 -8.80 -2.25 -14.42
CA VAL A 247 -7.71 -1.30 -14.17
C VAL A 247 -7.98 -0.52 -12.90
N SER A 248 -9.19 0.03 -12.73
CA SER A 248 -9.55 0.82 -11.54
C SER A 248 -9.48 0.00 -10.25
N ILE A 249 -10.03 -1.23 -10.24
CA ILE A 249 -10.03 -2.11 -9.07
C ILE A 249 -8.59 -2.51 -8.69
N LEU A 250 -7.78 -2.88 -9.67
CA LEU A 250 -6.41 -3.31 -9.43
C LEU A 250 -5.52 -2.14 -8.98
N GLN A 251 -5.69 -0.95 -9.56
CA GLN A 251 -5.00 0.27 -9.10
C GLN A 251 -5.42 0.63 -7.67
N MET A 252 -6.71 0.61 -7.36
CA MET A 252 -7.23 0.87 -6.01
C MET A 252 -6.68 -0.13 -5.00
N ARG A 253 -6.63 -1.43 -5.34
CA ARG A 253 -6.02 -2.45 -4.48
C ARG A 253 -4.52 -2.30 -4.31
N ALA A 254 -3.81 -1.94 -5.38
CA ALA A 254 -2.36 -1.71 -5.34
C ALA A 254 -2.02 -0.51 -4.46
N ARG A 255 -2.78 0.59 -4.59
CA ARG A 255 -2.67 1.78 -3.72
C ARG A 255 -3.03 1.48 -2.28
N GLY A 256 -4.17 0.83 -2.03
CA GLY A 256 -4.63 0.52 -0.67
C GLY A 256 -3.67 -0.38 0.11
N HIS A 257 -3.07 -1.39 -0.52
CA HIS A 257 -2.02 -2.19 0.12
C HIS A 257 -0.75 -1.38 0.39
N LEU A 258 -0.40 -0.43 -0.48
CA LEU A 258 0.75 0.44 -0.26
C LEU A 258 0.51 1.41 0.91
N GLU A 259 -0.65 2.06 0.95
CA GLU A 259 -1.06 2.94 2.04
C GLU A 259 -1.05 2.20 3.38
N GLN A 260 -1.69 1.01 3.44
CA GLN A 260 -1.64 0.16 4.63
C GLN A 260 -0.22 -0.22 5.03
N TYR A 261 0.63 -0.58 4.07
CA TYR A 261 2.03 -0.89 4.36
C TYR A 261 2.80 0.32 4.90
N LEU A 262 2.58 1.51 4.34
CA LEU A 262 3.20 2.75 4.78
C LEU A 262 2.67 3.20 6.15
N GLU A 263 1.37 3.04 6.41
CA GLU A 263 0.74 3.30 7.71
C GLU A 263 1.25 2.32 8.76
N ASP A 264 1.24 1.01 8.50
CA ASP A 264 1.77 -0.01 9.41
C ASP A 264 3.25 0.27 9.73
N ARG A 265 4.02 0.69 8.73
CA ARG A 265 5.41 1.10 8.89
C ARG A 265 5.54 2.37 9.74
N SER A 266 4.78 3.41 9.42
CA SER A 266 4.79 4.70 10.12
C SER A 266 4.32 4.57 11.57
N VAL A 267 3.26 3.79 11.83
CA VAL A 267 2.74 3.51 13.18
C VAL A 267 3.75 2.74 14.00
N ALA A 268 4.48 1.78 13.42
CA ALA A 268 5.55 1.08 14.11
C ALA A 268 6.75 2.02 14.40
N GLU A 269 7.22 2.78 13.40
CA GLU A 269 8.33 3.73 13.55
C GLU A 269 8.01 4.83 14.58
N SER A 270 6.79 5.40 14.54
CA SER A 270 6.32 6.41 15.51
C SER A 270 6.06 5.83 16.90
N SER A 271 5.62 4.58 17.01
CA SER A 271 5.43 3.91 18.31
C SER A 271 6.75 3.72 19.06
N PHE A 272 7.87 3.54 18.35
CA PHE A 272 9.19 3.50 18.97
C PHE A 272 9.55 4.85 19.59
N VAL A 273 9.39 5.94 18.84
CA VAL A 273 9.62 7.32 19.34
C VAL A 273 8.72 7.62 20.53
N ALA A 274 7.44 7.21 20.48
CA ALA A 274 6.50 7.39 21.58
C ALA A 274 6.89 6.59 22.84
N ILE A 275 7.39 5.36 22.71
CA ILE A 275 7.86 4.55 23.85
C ILE A 275 9.12 5.16 24.47
N VAL A 276 10.05 5.66 23.65
CA VAL A 276 11.26 6.34 24.13
C VAL A 276 10.88 7.64 24.86
N GLY A 277 9.99 8.45 24.28
CA GLY A 277 9.49 9.67 24.91
C GLY A 277 8.70 9.41 26.20
N ALA A 278 7.98 8.28 26.28
CA ALA A 278 7.19 7.89 27.45
C ALA A 278 7.94 6.96 28.43
N ILE A 279 9.25 6.78 28.30
CA ILE A 279 10.02 5.80 29.09
C ILE A 279 9.93 6.05 30.61
N VAL A 280 9.89 7.31 31.01
CA VAL A 280 9.75 7.71 32.42
C VAL A 280 8.36 7.33 32.96
N PRO A 281 7.24 7.77 32.33
CA PRO A 281 5.90 7.29 32.71
C PRO A 281 5.75 5.76 32.71
N ILE A 282 6.30 5.07 31.71
CA ILE A 282 6.21 3.60 31.59
C ILE A 282 6.89 2.91 32.78
N ARG A 283 8.06 3.39 33.20
CA ARG A 283 8.79 2.87 34.37
C ARG A 283 8.11 3.18 35.69
N VAL A 284 7.58 4.40 35.83
CA VAL A 284 6.85 4.81 37.05
C VAL A 284 5.57 3.99 37.21
N GLY A 285 4.91 3.65 36.10
CA GLY A 285 3.68 2.85 36.10
C GLY A 285 3.85 1.34 36.07
N GLY A 286 5.08 0.81 36.12
CA GLY A 286 5.35 -0.63 35.99
C GLY A 286 4.74 -1.26 34.74
N ALA A 287 4.65 -0.48 33.65
CA ALA A 287 3.93 -0.84 32.44
C ALA A 287 4.84 -1.37 31.32
N GLU A 288 6.09 -1.73 31.64
CA GLU A 288 7.12 -2.15 30.68
C GLU A 288 6.65 -3.33 29.84
N SER A 289 6.06 -4.35 30.47
CA SER A 289 5.54 -5.53 29.75
C SER A 289 4.40 -5.18 28.79
N ARG A 290 3.56 -4.20 29.14
CA ARG A 290 2.46 -3.73 28.25
C ARG A 290 2.98 -2.88 27.10
N ALA A 291 3.94 -1.99 27.36
CA ALA A 291 4.59 -1.20 26.33
C ALA A 291 5.36 -2.12 25.34
N MET A 292 6.07 -3.12 25.86
CA MET A 292 6.79 -4.10 25.07
C MET A 292 5.83 -5.00 24.27
N ALA A 293 4.70 -5.42 24.85
CA ALA A 293 3.69 -6.19 24.13
C ALA A 293 3.02 -5.39 23.00
N ARG A 294 2.76 -4.10 23.22
CA ARG A 294 2.24 -3.20 22.17
C ARG A 294 3.26 -3.00 21.05
N TRP A 295 4.52 -2.74 21.41
CA TRP A 295 5.63 -2.65 20.46
C TRP A 295 5.77 -3.94 19.64
N ALA A 296 5.82 -5.10 20.29
CA ALA A 296 5.95 -6.40 19.63
C ALA A 296 4.81 -6.69 18.66
N ARG A 297 3.57 -6.31 18.98
CA ARG A 297 2.43 -6.46 18.05
C ARG A 297 2.56 -5.61 16.79
N LEU A 298 3.06 -4.38 16.94
CA LEU A 298 3.23 -3.45 15.81
C LEU A 298 4.44 -3.79 14.95
N PHE A 299 5.51 -4.33 15.55
CA PHE A 299 6.74 -4.73 14.83
C PHE A 299 6.74 -6.18 14.31
N ALA A 300 5.86 -7.06 14.80
CA ALA A 300 5.80 -8.45 14.37
C ALA A 300 5.61 -8.64 12.84
N PRO A 301 4.72 -7.91 12.15
CA PRO A 301 4.57 -8.03 10.70
C PRO A 301 5.86 -7.66 9.93
N GLN A 302 6.62 -6.67 10.42
CA GLN A 302 7.88 -6.23 9.81
C GLN A 302 8.97 -7.27 9.98
N LEU A 303 9.08 -7.86 11.18
CA LEU A 303 10.03 -8.93 11.46
C LEU A 303 9.76 -10.16 10.59
N THR A 304 8.50 -10.54 10.35
CA THR A 304 8.20 -11.69 9.47
C THR A 304 8.53 -11.45 7.99
N THR A 305 8.56 -10.18 7.54
CA THR A 305 8.94 -9.82 6.16
C THR A 305 10.45 -9.80 5.99
N LEU A 306 11.16 -9.28 6.99
CA LEU A 306 12.63 -9.28 7.07
C LEU A 306 13.16 -10.71 7.27
N GLU A 307 12.50 -11.50 8.13
CA GLU A 307 12.73 -12.92 8.32
C GLU A 307 12.44 -13.71 7.04
N ARG A 308 11.38 -13.42 6.27
CA ARG A 308 11.18 -14.07 4.95
C ARG A 308 12.29 -13.73 3.94
N ARG A 309 12.83 -12.51 3.95
CA ARG A 309 13.97 -12.11 3.10
C ARG A 309 15.27 -12.78 3.57
N LEU A 310 15.51 -12.82 4.88
CA LEU A 310 16.66 -13.49 5.49
C LEU A 310 16.58 -15.01 5.35
N VAL A 311 15.40 -15.63 5.49
CA VAL A 311 15.14 -17.06 5.25
C VAL A 311 15.21 -17.39 3.77
N GLY A 312 14.83 -16.49 2.87
CA GLY A 312 15.05 -16.64 1.43
C GLY A 312 16.54 -16.69 1.05
N LEU A 313 17.34 -15.80 1.66
CA LEU A 313 18.81 -15.80 1.55
C LEU A 313 19.45 -16.99 2.29
N ALA A 314 18.94 -17.39 3.46
CA ALA A 314 19.42 -18.57 4.20
C ALA A 314 19.02 -19.88 3.52
N ARG A 315 17.92 -19.92 2.73
CA ARG A 315 17.53 -21.07 1.92
C ARG A 315 18.42 -21.27 0.68
N SER A 316 19.27 -20.31 0.31
CA SER A 316 20.32 -20.53 -0.71
C SER A 316 21.63 -21.04 -0.11
N GLU A 317 21.80 -20.96 1.21
CA GLU A 317 22.96 -21.48 1.95
C GLU A 317 23.19 -23.00 1.71
N PRO A 318 22.15 -23.88 1.71
CA PRO A 318 22.34 -25.29 1.39
C PRO A 318 22.82 -25.51 -0.04
N VAL A 319 22.53 -24.62 -0.99
CA VAL A 319 22.97 -24.77 -2.39
C VAL A 319 24.45 -24.43 -2.53
N LEU A 320 24.92 -23.38 -1.85
CA LEU A 320 26.35 -23.02 -1.80
C LEU A 320 27.20 -24.06 -1.03
N ILE A 321 26.63 -24.73 -0.01
CA ILE A 321 27.32 -25.76 0.79
C ILE A 321 27.22 -27.15 0.13
N ALA A 322 26.03 -27.57 -0.32
CA ALA A 322 25.83 -28.90 -0.88
C ALA A 322 26.34 -29.04 -2.31
N GLY A 323 26.36 -27.97 -3.12
CA GLY A 323 26.88 -28.00 -4.50
C GLY A 323 28.33 -28.51 -4.60
N PRO A 324 29.29 -27.94 -3.84
CA PRO A 324 30.67 -28.43 -3.79
C PRO A 324 30.81 -29.85 -3.20
N ILE A 325 29.96 -30.23 -2.24
CA ILE A 325 29.95 -31.59 -1.67
C ILE A 325 29.49 -32.61 -2.73
N VAL A 326 28.44 -32.29 -3.48
CA VAL A 326 27.94 -33.09 -4.60
C VAL A 326 28.99 -33.17 -5.71
N LEU A 327 29.66 -32.05 -6.04
CA LEU A 327 30.75 -32.03 -7.02
C LEU A 327 31.94 -32.90 -6.58
N ASN A 328 32.32 -32.86 -5.30
CA ASN A 328 33.32 -33.75 -4.73
C ASN A 328 32.90 -35.22 -4.77
N ALA A 329 31.64 -35.53 -4.43
CA ALA A 329 31.11 -36.88 -4.51
C ALA A 329 31.13 -37.41 -5.96
N VAL A 330 30.77 -36.58 -6.94
CA VAL A 330 30.85 -36.91 -8.37
C VAL A 330 32.30 -37.13 -8.81
N LEU A 331 33.24 -36.30 -8.35
CA LEU A 331 34.68 -36.46 -8.64
C LEU A 331 35.22 -37.78 -8.07
N VAL A 332 34.88 -38.11 -6.82
CA VAL A 332 35.25 -39.37 -6.17
C VAL A 332 34.65 -40.57 -6.92
N ILE A 333 33.36 -40.52 -7.26
CA ILE A 333 32.67 -41.59 -8.00
C ILE A 333 33.27 -41.76 -9.40
N ALA A 334 33.60 -40.68 -10.11
CA ALA A 334 34.23 -40.73 -11.43
C ALA A 334 35.62 -41.40 -11.39
N VAL A 335 36.40 -41.15 -10.34
CA VAL A 335 37.70 -41.79 -10.12
C VAL A 335 37.57 -43.27 -9.73
N VAL A 336 36.68 -43.58 -8.78
CA VAL A 336 36.47 -44.97 -8.30
C VAL A 336 35.83 -45.86 -9.37
N SER A 337 34.97 -45.30 -10.23
CA SER A 337 34.36 -46.03 -11.36
C SER A 337 35.32 -46.27 -12.54
N GLY A 338 36.58 -45.84 -12.44
CA GLY A 338 37.62 -46.08 -13.45
C GLY A 338 37.43 -45.31 -14.76
N ARG A 339 36.60 -44.26 -14.78
CA ARG A 339 36.27 -43.48 -15.99
C ARG A 339 37.31 -42.40 -16.35
N GLY A 340 38.56 -42.54 -15.92
CA GLY A 340 39.67 -41.67 -16.30
C GLY A 340 41.00 -42.04 -15.61
N SER A 341 42.14 -41.76 -16.26
CA SER A 341 43.48 -42.01 -15.72
C SER A 341 43.97 -40.83 -14.87
N PHE A 342 43.46 -40.72 -13.64
CA PHE A 342 43.91 -39.68 -12.70
C PHE A 342 45.07 -40.18 -11.85
N THR A 343 46.16 -39.41 -11.75
CA THR A 343 47.21 -39.68 -10.76
C THR A 343 46.69 -39.30 -9.37
N ALA A 344 47.08 -40.05 -8.33
CA ALA A 344 46.65 -39.78 -6.96
C ALA A 344 46.99 -38.34 -6.50
N SER A 345 48.11 -37.78 -6.99
CA SER A 345 48.52 -36.40 -6.72
C SER A 345 47.61 -35.36 -7.38
N ALA A 346 47.18 -35.57 -8.62
CA ALA A 346 46.25 -34.66 -9.31
C ALA A 346 44.87 -34.65 -8.64
N PHE A 347 44.40 -35.81 -8.18
CA PHE A 347 43.15 -35.92 -7.42
C PHE A 347 43.22 -35.18 -6.08
N MET A 348 44.28 -35.40 -5.30
CA MET A 348 44.47 -34.70 -4.02
C MET A 348 44.56 -33.19 -4.20
N GLY A 349 45.20 -32.71 -5.26
CA GLY A 349 45.25 -31.28 -5.61
C GLY A 349 43.87 -30.70 -5.92
N ALA A 350 43.07 -31.39 -6.73
CA ALA A 350 41.70 -30.96 -7.06
C ALA A 350 40.79 -30.98 -5.83
N TYR A 351 40.87 -32.02 -5.01
CA TYR A 351 40.11 -32.15 -3.77
C TYR A 351 40.39 -31.00 -2.80
N VAL A 352 41.66 -30.68 -2.56
CA VAL A 352 42.07 -29.57 -1.68
C VAL A 352 41.56 -28.22 -2.22
N ALA A 353 41.64 -27.99 -3.54
CA ALA A 353 41.15 -26.76 -4.15
C ALA A 353 39.63 -26.58 -3.98
N VAL A 354 38.84 -27.65 -4.17
CA VAL A 354 37.37 -27.61 -3.96
C VAL A 354 37.05 -27.41 -2.47
N ALA A 355 37.78 -28.06 -1.57
CA ALA A 355 37.60 -27.86 -0.12
C ALA A 355 37.88 -26.41 0.30
N GLN A 356 38.99 -25.81 -0.18
CA GLN A 356 39.34 -24.41 0.08
C GLN A 356 38.30 -23.43 -0.49
N LEU A 357 37.82 -23.69 -1.71
CA LEU A 357 36.75 -22.89 -2.32
C LEU A 357 35.46 -22.96 -1.49
N THR A 358 35.11 -24.13 -0.97
CA THR A 358 33.94 -24.32 -0.11
C THR A 358 34.04 -23.50 1.18
N ILE A 359 35.22 -23.54 1.84
CA ILE A 359 35.48 -22.74 3.04
C ILE A 359 35.38 -21.24 2.73
N ALA A 360 35.99 -20.78 1.63
CA ALA A 360 35.97 -19.38 1.23
C ALA A 360 34.54 -18.88 0.93
N MET A 361 33.72 -19.70 0.27
CA MET A 361 32.32 -19.39 0.01
C MET A 361 31.49 -19.32 1.30
N GLY A 362 31.74 -20.22 2.26
CA GLY A 362 31.10 -20.17 3.58
C GLY A 362 31.42 -18.89 4.35
N LEU A 363 32.70 -18.48 4.37
CA LEU A 363 33.12 -17.22 4.99
C LEU A 363 32.51 -15.99 4.31
N LEU A 364 32.42 -16.01 2.97
CA LEU A 364 31.80 -14.92 2.21
C LEU A 364 30.31 -14.79 2.54
N ALA A 365 29.58 -15.91 2.61
CA ALA A 365 28.17 -15.92 2.99
C ALA A 365 27.98 -15.38 4.42
N GLN A 366 28.81 -15.79 5.37
CA GLN A 366 28.75 -15.33 6.76
C GLN A 366 29.06 -13.82 6.90
N ASN A 367 30.03 -13.31 6.13
CA ASN A 367 30.33 -11.88 6.08
C ASN A 367 29.20 -11.06 5.47
N LEU A 368 28.53 -11.58 4.44
CA LEU A 368 27.35 -10.92 3.84
C LEU A 368 26.20 -10.81 4.86
N THR A 369 25.93 -11.87 5.62
CA THR A 369 24.93 -11.82 6.71
C THR A 369 25.32 -10.77 7.76
N THR A 370 26.59 -10.73 8.16
CA THR A 370 27.10 -9.75 9.13
C THR A 370 26.94 -8.31 8.62
N LEU A 371 27.18 -8.06 7.33
CA LEU A 371 26.99 -6.75 6.70
C LEU A 371 25.53 -6.30 6.68
N VAL A 372 24.60 -7.24 6.43
CA VAL A 372 23.16 -6.95 6.48
C VAL A 372 22.71 -6.61 7.91
N GLU A 373 23.24 -7.30 8.92
CA GLU A 373 22.97 -7.02 10.34
C GLU A 373 23.59 -5.70 10.84
N LEU A 374 24.66 -5.22 10.21
CA LEU A 374 25.34 -3.97 10.54
C LEU A 374 24.53 -2.72 10.18
N GLY A 375 23.66 -2.77 9.16
CA GLY A 375 22.87 -1.62 8.71
C GLY A 375 22.02 -1.00 9.85
N PRO A 376 21.15 -1.79 10.52
CA PRO A 376 20.37 -1.31 11.66
C PRO A 376 21.21 -0.84 12.85
N VAL A 377 22.43 -1.37 13.02
CA VAL A 377 23.35 -0.93 14.08
C VAL A 377 23.95 0.42 13.76
N LEU A 378 24.35 0.63 12.50
CA LEU A 378 24.87 1.92 12.03
C LEU A 378 23.80 3.01 12.08
N GLU A 379 22.55 2.70 11.69
CA GLU A 379 21.42 3.64 11.83
C GLU A 379 21.16 4.09 13.27
N ARG A 380 21.49 3.26 14.27
CA ARG A 380 21.37 3.62 15.69
C ARG A 380 22.54 4.44 16.21
N VAL A 381 23.75 4.25 15.69
CA VAL A 381 24.97 4.92 16.16
C VAL A 381 25.16 6.28 15.49
N VAL A 382 24.81 6.40 14.22
CA VAL A 382 24.98 7.65 13.44
C VAL A 382 24.35 8.86 14.13
N PRO A 383 23.09 8.84 14.61
CA PRO A 383 22.47 9.97 15.31
C PRO A 383 23.19 10.36 16.60
N ILE A 384 23.71 9.37 17.34
CA ILE A 384 24.44 9.60 18.60
C ILE A 384 25.77 10.32 18.30
N THR A 385 26.45 9.93 17.22
CA THR A 385 27.72 10.53 16.82
C THR A 385 27.59 11.84 16.05
N SER A 386 26.43 12.09 15.43
CA SER A 386 26.17 13.30 14.62
C SER A 386 25.51 14.43 15.41
N THR A 387 25.03 14.16 16.63
CA THR A 387 24.50 15.20 17.51
C THR A 387 25.63 16.10 17.99
N ALA A 388 25.48 17.41 17.84
CA ALA A 388 26.47 18.38 18.27
C ALA A 388 26.68 18.29 19.79
N VAL A 389 27.94 18.23 20.23
CA VAL A 389 28.30 18.20 21.65
C VAL A 389 27.80 19.49 22.32
N GLU A 390 26.95 19.37 23.35
CA GLU A 390 26.31 20.51 24.03
C GLU A 390 27.29 21.55 24.59
N ARG A 391 28.57 21.18 24.82
CA ARG A 391 29.64 22.10 25.21
C ARG A 391 30.96 21.79 24.48
N PRO A 392 31.34 22.56 23.46
CA PRO A 392 32.60 22.37 22.76
C PRO A 392 33.71 23.13 23.48
N GLY A 393 34.29 22.56 24.55
CA GLY A 393 35.47 23.15 25.19
C GLY A 393 35.94 22.44 26.46
N PRO A 394 37.23 22.60 26.83
CA PRO A 394 37.75 22.04 28.08
C PRO A 394 37.09 22.74 29.27
N THR A 395 36.46 21.95 30.14
CA THR A 395 35.89 22.44 31.41
C THR A 395 37.00 23.04 32.27
N ARG A 396 36.98 24.36 32.48
CA ARG A 396 37.83 25.01 33.49
C ARG A 396 37.22 24.78 34.87
N SER A 397 38.04 24.28 35.79
CA SER A 397 37.67 24.25 37.21
C SER A 397 37.46 25.70 37.69
N PRO A 398 36.33 26.03 38.31
CA PRO A 398 36.01 27.41 38.71
C PRO A 398 36.88 27.95 39.85
N GLY A 399 37.84 27.15 40.37
CA GLY A 399 38.63 27.51 41.53
C GLY A 399 37.81 27.53 42.83
N PRO A 400 38.39 28.02 43.94
CA PRO A 400 37.66 28.21 45.20
C PRO A 400 36.60 29.29 45.03
N LEU A 401 35.33 28.91 45.10
CA LEU A 401 34.20 29.83 45.03
C LEU A 401 34.20 30.70 46.30
N GLN A 402 34.30 32.02 46.15
CA GLN A 402 34.27 32.99 47.24
C GLN A 402 33.06 33.92 47.06
N GLY A 403 32.40 34.27 48.16
CA GLY A 403 31.25 35.18 48.18
C GLY A 403 29.97 34.52 48.71
N ARG A 404 29.10 35.33 49.31
CA ARG A 404 27.77 34.92 49.77
C ARG A 404 26.79 35.08 48.61
N ILE A 405 25.96 34.07 48.38
CA ILE A 405 24.84 34.14 47.44
C ILE A 405 23.56 34.28 48.25
N GLN A 406 22.80 35.35 48.01
CA GLN A 406 21.50 35.56 48.62
C GLN A 406 20.44 35.69 47.52
N LEU A 407 19.45 34.80 47.58
CA LEU A 407 18.27 34.78 46.74
C LEU A 407 17.09 35.16 47.63
N THR A 408 16.38 36.22 47.27
CA THR A 408 15.24 36.74 48.04
C THR A 408 14.00 36.73 47.16
N ASP A 409 12.90 36.23 47.71
CA ASP A 409 11.57 36.22 47.10
C ASP A 409 11.52 35.53 45.72
N ILE A 410 12.16 34.36 45.59
CA ILE A 410 12.21 33.65 44.32
C ILE A 410 10.85 33.04 43.98
N VAL A 411 10.33 33.42 42.81
CA VAL A 411 9.13 32.87 42.18
C VAL A 411 9.50 32.27 40.83
N PHE A 412 9.10 31.02 40.56
CA PHE A 412 9.41 30.31 39.31
C PHE A 412 8.26 29.41 38.88
N GLY A 413 7.87 29.44 37.60
CA GLY A 413 6.87 28.57 36.99
C GLY A 413 7.13 28.39 35.49
N TYR A 414 6.65 27.29 34.92
CA TYR A 414 6.84 26.97 33.49
C TYR A 414 5.80 27.63 32.59
N ASP A 415 4.60 27.83 33.11
CA ASP A 415 3.44 28.37 32.40
C ASP A 415 2.94 29.60 33.18
N PRO A 416 2.85 30.79 32.55
CA PRO A 416 2.36 32.01 33.21
C PRO A 416 0.93 31.90 33.74
N ASP A 417 0.11 31.02 33.15
CA ASP A 417 -1.30 30.85 33.49
C ASP A 417 -1.52 29.81 34.60
N GLN A 418 -0.45 29.18 35.10
CA GLN A 418 -0.48 28.22 36.21
C GLN A 418 0.17 28.78 37.46
N PRO A 419 -0.26 28.33 38.66
CA PRO A 419 0.41 28.74 39.90
C PRO A 419 1.90 28.36 39.87
N PRO A 420 2.79 29.25 40.34
CA PRO A 420 4.23 29.05 40.23
C PRO A 420 4.71 27.88 41.10
N LEU A 421 5.68 27.12 40.57
CA LEU A 421 6.30 25.96 41.21
C LEU A 421 7.11 26.34 42.45
N LEU A 422 7.80 27.49 42.41
CA LEU A 422 8.42 28.12 43.57
C LEU A 422 7.71 29.44 43.81
N ASN A 423 7.37 29.74 45.07
CA ASN A 423 6.70 30.99 45.43
C ASN A 423 7.28 31.55 46.73
N GLY A 424 7.95 32.70 46.64
CA GLY A 424 8.49 33.42 47.79
C GLY A 424 9.64 32.71 48.53
N VAL A 425 10.50 31.99 47.80
CA VAL A 425 11.60 31.21 48.40
C VAL A 425 12.82 32.11 48.65
N ASN A 426 13.32 32.09 49.88
CA ASN A 426 14.53 32.81 50.30
C ASN A 426 15.66 31.80 50.60
N ILE A 427 16.82 31.95 49.96
CA ILE A 427 17.98 31.06 50.13
C ILE A 427 19.22 31.92 50.36
N THR A 428 20.00 31.60 51.38
CA THR A 428 21.33 32.15 51.59
C THR A 428 22.33 31.01 51.55
N ILE A 429 23.39 31.16 50.76
CA ILE A 429 24.49 30.20 50.62
C ILE A 429 25.77 30.93 51.02
N GLU A 430 26.39 30.47 52.10
CA GLU A 430 27.63 31.05 52.61
C GLU A 430 28.86 30.52 51.84
N PRO A 431 30.00 31.23 51.86
CA PRO A 431 31.21 30.77 51.20
C PRO A 431 31.65 29.38 51.67
N GLY A 432 31.80 28.45 50.73
CA GLY A 432 32.21 27.06 51.01
C GLY A 432 31.06 26.08 51.26
N GLU A 433 29.80 26.55 51.29
CA GLU A 433 28.65 25.66 51.38
C GLU A 433 28.30 25.05 50.02
N PHE A 434 27.98 23.75 50.03
CA PHE A 434 27.48 23.05 48.86
C PHE A 434 25.97 22.81 49.02
N VAL A 435 25.17 23.41 48.16
CA VAL A 435 23.71 23.29 48.17
C VAL A 435 23.26 22.57 46.91
N ALA A 436 22.62 21.42 47.09
CA ALA A 436 22.00 20.66 46.01
C ALA A 436 20.49 20.90 46.01
N ILE A 437 19.93 21.38 44.90
CA ILE A 437 18.49 21.48 44.72
C ILE A 437 17.99 20.10 44.26
N VAL A 438 17.37 19.37 45.18
CA VAL A 438 16.83 18.03 44.94
C VAL A 438 15.31 18.08 44.87
N GLY A 439 14.73 17.19 44.07
CA GLY A 439 13.28 17.03 43.94
C GLY A 439 12.95 15.72 43.24
N PRO A 440 11.66 15.33 43.17
CA PRO A 440 11.23 14.16 42.40
C PRO A 440 11.69 14.22 40.93
N SER A 441 11.78 13.08 40.24
CA SER A 441 12.16 13.08 38.82
C SER A 441 11.16 13.91 38.01
N GLY A 442 11.62 14.90 37.23
CA GLY A 442 10.76 15.86 36.52
C GLY A 442 10.50 17.20 37.22
N SER A 443 11.07 17.45 38.41
CA SER A 443 10.92 18.72 39.16
C SER A 443 11.63 19.94 38.55
N GLY A 444 12.06 19.87 37.29
CA GLY A 444 12.78 20.99 36.67
C GLY A 444 14.26 21.13 37.04
N LYS A 445 14.92 20.04 37.42
CA LYS A 445 16.40 20.00 37.50
C LYS A 445 16.95 20.04 36.06
N SER A 446 16.98 21.21 35.45
CA SER A 446 17.62 21.39 34.15
C SER A 446 19.12 21.10 34.32
N THR A 447 19.62 20.14 33.56
CA THR A 447 21.05 19.83 33.41
C THR A 447 21.81 20.99 32.77
#